data_AF-A0A2E1TDP4-F1
#
_entry.id   AF-A0A2E1TDP4-F1
#
_cell.length_a   1.000
_cell.length_b   1.000
_cell.length_c   1.000
_cell.angle_alpha   90.00
_cell.angle_beta   90.00
_cell.angle_gamma   90.00
#
_symmetry.space_group_name_H-M   'P 1'
#
loop_
_entity.id
_entity.type
_entity.pdbx_description
1 polymer ?
#
loop_
_entity_poly.entity_id
_entity_poly.type
_entity_poly.pdbx_seq_one_letter_code
_entity_poly.pdbx_strand_id
1 'polypeptide(L)' 'MKNIFNNHPNSVGETYLQHLFKAFNFGYKLTVMSIQAFIHGIFPWCFEHTVSDKIKKLNDVLQQRKESLK' A
#
# COMPACT_ATOMS: atom_id res chain seq x y z
N MET A 1 14.76 19.29 18.81
CA MET A 1 14.36 19.18 17.39
C MET A 1 13.47 17.95 17.23
N LYS A 2 12.35 18.04 16.49
CA LYS A 2 11.44 16.91 16.26
C LYS A 2 12.04 16.00 15.18
N ASN A 3 12.30 14.71 15.45
CA ASN A 3 12.87 13.80 14.44
C ASN A 3 11.79 13.33 13.46
N ILE A 4 11.57 14.08 12.38
CA ILE A 4 10.48 13.84 11.42
C ILE A 4 10.54 12.45 10.75
N PHE A 5 11.73 11.85 10.62
CA PHE A 5 11.90 10.54 10.02
C PHE A 5 11.45 9.42 10.94
N ASN A 6 11.69 9.54 12.25
CA ASN A 6 11.40 8.48 13.21
C ASN A 6 10.06 8.68 13.93
N ASN A 7 9.51 9.90 14.02
CA ASN A 7 8.27 10.12 14.77
C ASN A 7 7.11 9.29 14.22
N HIS A 8 6.93 9.26 12.90
CA HIS A 8 5.83 8.53 12.29
C HIS A 8 6.03 7.00 12.38
N PRO A 9 7.17 6.43 11.94
CA PRO A 9 7.47 5.01 12.15
C PRO A 9 7.29 4.57 13.61
N ASN A 10 7.82 5.33 14.56
CA ASN A 10 7.71 5.00 15.98
C ASN A 10 6.26 5.06 16.47
N SER A 11 5.45 6.02 15.99
CA SER A 11 4.02 6.11 16.35
C SER A 11 3.22 4.88 15.92
N VAL A 12 3.73 4.13 14.94
CA VAL A 12 3.12 2.89 14.43
C VAL A 12 3.88 1.62 14.84
N GLY A 13 4.80 1.73 15.80
CA GLY A 13 5.57 0.60 16.34
C GLY A 13 6.63 0.05 15.37
N GLU A 14 7.15 0.87 14.46
CA GLU A 14 8.10 0.46 13.42
C GLU A 14 9.41 1.24 13.50
N THR A 15 10.53 0.57 13.20
CA THR A 15 11.78 1.28 12.89
C THR A 15 11.68 1.96 11.53
N TYR A 16 12.48 3.00 11.30
CA TYR A 16 12.51 3.69 10.00
C TYR A 16 12.67 2.73 8.81
N LEU A 17 13.59 1.77 8.90
CA LEU A 17 13.80 0.81 7.82
C LEU A 17 12.62 -0.13 7.63
N GLN A 18 11.99 -0.61 8.71
CA GLN A 18 10.77 -1.44 8.61
C GLN A 18 9.65 -0.67 7.91
N HIS A 19 9.44 0.58 8.31
CA HIS A 19 8.42 1.45 7.72
C HIS A 19 8.72 1.73 6.24
N LEU A 20 9.97 2.04 5.92
CA LEU A 20 10.45 2.25 4.56
C LEU A 20 10.16 1.03 3.67
N PHE A 21 10.63 -0.16 4.07
CA PHE A 21 10.40 -1.39 3.28
C PHE A 21 8.92 -1.70 3.11
N LYS A 22 8.10 -1.52 4.16
CA LYS A 22 6.65 -1.69 4.07
C LYS A 22 6.06 -0.70 3.05
N ALA A 23 6.33 0.59 3.19
CA ALA A 23 5.84 1.62 2.28
C ALA A 23 6.24 1.36 0.81
N PHE A 24 7.50 0.97 0.57
CA PHE A 24 7.97 0.61 -0.77
C PHE A 24 7.27 -0.64 -1.33
N ASN A 25 6.99 -1.65 -0.51
CA ASN A 25 6.23 -2.84 -0.92
C ASN A 25 4.77 -2.48 -1.29
N PHE A 26 4.12 -1.59 -0.54
CA PHE A 26 2.80 -1.05 -0.91
C PHE A 26 2.86 -0.29 -2.24
N GLY A 27 3.85 0.61 -2.40
CA GLY A 27 4.06 1.36 -3.62
C GLY A 27 4.27 0.45 -4.83
N TYR A 28 5.12 -0.57 -4.72
CA TYR A 28 5.34 -1.56 -5.78
C TYR A 28 4.05 -2.26 -6.21
N LYS A 29 3.23 -2.73 -5.25
CA LYS A 29 1.94 -3.37 -5.55
C LYS A 29 0.96 -2.41 -6.24
N LEU A 30 0.89 -1.15 -5.80
CA LEU A 30 0.08 -0.11 -6.42
C LEU A 30 0.52 0.17 -7.86
N THR A 31 1.81 0.26 -8.12
CA THR A 31 2.37 0.43 -9.47
C THR A 31 1.99 -0.73 -10.38
N VAL A 32 2.12 -1.98 -9.91
CA VAL A 32 1.70 -3.16 -10.67
C VAL A 32 0.20 -3.11 -10.98
N MET A 33 -0.65 -2.79 -9.99
CA MET A 33 -2.10 -2.66 -10.22
C MET A 33 -2.44 -1.53 -11.20
N SER A 34 -1.72 -0.42 -11.17
CA SER A 34 -1.88 0.68 -12.13
C SER A 34 -1.63 0.20 -13.57
N ILE A 35 -0.52 -0.53 -13.79
CA ILE A 35 -0.22 -1.14 -15.09
C ILE A 35 -1.34 -2.12 -15.50
N GLN A 36 -1.83 -2.94 -14.58
CA GLN A 36 -2.94 -3.88 -14.83
C GLN A 36 -4.23 -3.14 -15.23
N ALA A 37 -4.55 -2.01 -14.58
CA ALA A 37 -5.71 -1.19 -14.91
C ALA A 37 -5.61 -0.59 -16.32
N PHE A 38 -4.43 -0.11 -16.73
CA PHE A 38 -4.22 0.38 -18.09
C PHE A 38 -4.35 -0.73 -19.13
N ILE A 39 -3.78 -1.91 -18.87
CA ILE A 39 -3.93 -3.07 -19.76
C ILE A 39 -5.41 -3.45 -19.88
N HIS A 40 -6.16 -3.47 -18.78
CA HIS A 40 -7.61 -3.73 -18.80
C HIS A 40 -8.38 -2.68 -19.63
N GLY A 41 -8.01 -1.40 -19.52
CA GLY A 41 -8.61 -0.33 -20.32
C GLY A 41 -8.41 -0.49 -21.83
N ILE A 42 -7.31 -1.14 -22.24
CA ILE A 42 -7.04 -1.48 -23.66
C ILE A 42 -7.67 -2.83 -24.04
N PHE A 43 -7.62 -3.81 -23.14
CA PHE A 43 -8.10 -5.17 -23.33
C PHE A 43 -9.11 -5.52 -22.21
N PRO A 44 -10.41 -5.25 -22.41
CA PRO A 44 -11.42 -5.37 -21.34
C PRO A 44 -11.57 -6.77 -20.72
N TRP A 45 -11.15 -7.83 -21.41
CA TRP A 45 -11.15 -9.21 -20.90
C TRP A 45 -9.92 -9.56 -20.05
N CYS A 46 -8.89 -8.71 -20.03
CA CYS A 46 -7.72 -8.89 -19.19
C CYS A 46 -7.96 -8.25 -17.82
N PHE A 47 -7.61 -8.95 -16.73
CA PHE A 47 -7.62 -8.41 -15.37
C PHE A 47 -8.99 -7.90 -14.83
N GLU A 48 -10.12 -8.41 -15.36
CA GLU A 48 -11.50 -7.94 -15.09
C GLU A 48 -11.81 -7.58 -13.62
N HIS A 49 -11.36 -8.39 -12.66
CA HIS A 49 -11.57 -8.14 -11.22
C HIS A 49 -10.27 -7.96 -10.43
N THR A 50 -9.12 -8.09 -11.10
CA THR A 50 -7.81 -8.20 -10.43
C THR A 50 -7.47 -6.96 -9.62
N VAL A 51 -7.70 -5.76 -10.18
CA VAL A 51 -7.39 -4.50 -9.50
C VAL A 51 -8.32 -4.29 -8.31
N SER A 52 -9.63 -4.48 -8.50
CA SER A 52 -10.64 -4.34 -7.44
C SER A 52 -10.38 -5.26 -6.26
N ASP A 53 -10.07 -6.54 -6.52
CA ASP A 53 -9.80 -7.52 -5.46
C ASP A 53 -8.52 -7.20 -4.70
N LYS A 54 -7.45 -6.83 -5.42
CA LYS A 54 -6.16 -6.50 -4.80
C LYS A 54 -6.20 -5.19 -4.03
N ILE A 55 -6.90 -4.16 -4.55
CA ILE A 55 -6.97 -2.87 -3.87
C ILE A 55 -7.82 -2.95 -2.61
N LYS A 56 -8.89 -3.76 -2.61
CA LYS A 56 -9.65 -4.08 -1.40
C LYS A 56 -8.74 -4.70 -0.33
N LYS A 57 -7.99 -5.74 -0.68
CA LYS A 57 -7.04 -6.39 0.25
C LYS A 57 -5.98 -5.42 0.76
N LEU A 58 -5.42 -4.56 -0.10
CA LEU A 58 -4.45 -3.56 0.32
C LEU A 58 -5.06 -2.50 1.24
N ASN A 59 -6.27 -2.05 0.96
CA ASN A 59 -7.01 -1.14 1.82
C ASN A 59 -7.25 -1.77 3.20
N ASP A 60 -7.69 -3.02 3.27
CA ASP A 60 -7.95 -3.71 4.54
C ASP A 60 -6.69 -3.73 5.42
N VAL A 61 -5.52 -4.04 4.83
CA VAL A 61 -4.24 -3.99 5.57
C VAL A 61 -3.91 -2.57 6.04
N LEU A 62 -4.15 -1.54 5.21
CA LEU A 62 -3.90 -0.15 5.60
C LEU A 62 -4.86 0.33 6.70
N GLN A 63 -6.14 -0.08 6.68
CA GLN A 63 -7.10 0.24 7.73
C GLN A 63 -6.72 -0.44 9.04
N GLN A 64 -6.38 -1.74 9.03
CA GLN A 64 -5.91 -2.45 10.22
C GLN A 64 -4.69 -1.76 10.84
N ARG A 65 -3.74 -1.32 10.01
CA ARG A 65 -2.56 -0.55 10.46
C ARG A 65 -2.89 0.82 11.01
N LYS A 66 -3.97 1.45 10.55
CA LYS A 66 -4.45 2.74 11.06
C LYS A 66 -5.19 2.56 12.39
N GLU A 67 -5.96 1.48 12.52
CA GLU A 67 -6.72 1.14 13.72
C GLU A 67 -5.82 0.70 14.87
N SER A 68 -4.71 -0.01 14.60
CA SER A 68 -3.73 -0.38 15.62
C SER A 68 -3.02 0.82 16.30
N LEU A 69 -3.33 2.04 15.87
CA LEU A 69 -2.79 3.31 16.41
C LEU A 69 -3.77 4.03 17.33
N LYS A 70 -5.03 3.59 17.37
CA LYS A 70 -6.06 4.10 18.28
C LYS A 70 -6.02 3.31 19.58
#